data_AF-A0A2I0D8L8-F1
#
_entry.id   AF-A0A2I0D8L8-F1
#
_cell.length_a   1.000
_cell.length_b   1.000
_cell.length_c   1.000
_cell.angle_alpha   90.00
_cell.angle_beta   90.00
_cell.angle_gamma   90.00
#
_symmetry.space_group_name_H-M   'P 1'
#
loop_
_entity.id
_entity.type
_entity.pdbx_description
1 polymer ?
#
loop_
_entity_poly.entity_id
_entity_poly.type
_entity_poly.pdbx_seq_one_letter_code
_entity_poly.pdbx_strand_id
1 'polypeptide(L)'
;ELVFFYKVQFEKNINLTASNFHENLLFSYSKFSGLGIFNRVVFDNGLDLSIATINKYLTFFETKIENFFPEKIDIQEERHFKTGNSRKRYDISVTGSGKIPTLNKRETFRIIKNQLEKEGNNIDAFKYNSLEKQAYQQQLVEHNKKWFNNQDAFMFALNNSSNKHKGSWLRGIGFTFIVAVIFLILTFGTTRVFWNSVCWDCELDFNVIGNTIKQLINFLNPVHSINYIDELNPFFGIPYVFDFLGRIAVGYGIYQTVQAFRKFR
;
A
#
# COMPACT_ATOMS: atom_id res chain seq x y z
N GLU A 1 9.01 -16.31 27.16
CA GLU A 1 10.46 -16.35 26.86
C GLU A 1 10.66 -16.28 25.36
N LEU A 2 11.75 -15.66 24.90
CA LEU A 2 12.11 -15.60 23.48
C LEU A 2 12.30 -17.02 22.94
N VAL A 3 11.57 -17.38 21.89
CA VAL A 3 11.72 -18.69 21.24
C VAL A 3 12.50 -18.50 19.96
N PHE A 4 13.68 -19.09 19.90
CA PHE A 4 14.60 -18.88 18.79
C PHE A 4 15.13 -20.21 18.23
N PHE A 5 14.69 -20.53 17.01
CA PHE A 5 15.18 -21.67 16.25
C PHE A 5 16.29 -21.20 15.31
N TYR A 6 17.54 -21.34 15.75
CA TYR A 6 18.73 -20.99 14.97
C TYR A 6 19.36 -22.23 14.33
N LYS A 7 19.43 -22.26 13.00
CA LYS A 7 20.02 -23.39 12.24
C LYS A 7 19.41 -24.75 12.60
N VAL A 8 18.11 -24.77 12.88
CA VAL A 8 17.39 -26.00 13.22
C VAL A 8 16.78 -26.61 11.96
N GLN A 9 16.96 -27.91 11.76
CA GLN A 9 16.32 -28.65 10.68
C GLN A 9 15.17 -29.50 11.21
N PHE A 10 13.97 -29.24 10.70
CA PHE A 10 12.77 -29.98 11.03
C PHE A 10 12.50 -31.00 9.93
N GLU A 11 12.96 -32.24 10.16
CA GLU A 11 12.87 -33.32 9.17
C GLU A 11 11.44 -33.83 8.97
N LYS A 12 10.64 -33.79 10.03
CA LYS A 12 9.24 -34.18 10.02
C LYS A 12 8.34 -32.94 10.12
N ASN A 13 7.03 -33.17 10.06
CA ASN A 13 6.05 -32.11 10.24
C ASN A 13 6.19 -31.51 11.65
N ILE A 14 6.12 -30.18 11.74
CA ILE A 14 5.97 -29.46 13.00
C ILE A 14 4.54 -29.00 13.11
N ASN A 15 3.97 -29.11 14.30
CA ASN A 15 2.68 -28.54 14.61
C ASN A 15 2.78 -27.65 15.85
N LEU A 16 2.48 -26.37 15.67
CA LEU A 16 2.23 -25.41 16.73
C LEU A 16 0.72 -25.19 16.78
N THR A 17 0.08 -25.71 17.83
CA THR A 17 -1.37 -25.64 18.00
C THR A 17 -1.72 -24.91 19.30
N ALA A 18 -2.74 -24.04 19.28
CA ALA A 18 -3.34 -23.41 20.46
C ALA A 18 -2.30 -22.78 21.43
N SER A 19 -1.30 -22.10 20.85
CA SER A 19 -0.16 -21.54 21.58
C SER A 19 -0.16 -20.02 21.47
N ASN A 20 0.24 -19.32 22.54
CA ASN A 20 0.48 -17.88 22.51
C ASN A 20 1.97 -17.60 22.71
N PHE A 21 2.57 -16.88 21.75
CA PHE A 21 3.94 -16.39 21.82
C PHE A 21 3.92 -14.92 22.20
N HIS A 22 4.22 -14.65 23.47
CA HIS A 22 4.33 -13.30 24.01
C HIS A 22 5.62 -12.58 23.55
N GLU A 23 6.65 -13.32 23.17
CA GLU A 23 7.91 -12.80 22.62
C GLU A 23 8.05 -13.13 21.15
N ASN A 24 9.05 -12.54 20.48
CA ASN A 24 9.32 -12.84 19.07
C ASN A 24 9.63 -14.33 18.89
N LEU A 25 9.04 -14.95 17.87
CA LEU A 25 9.40 -16.28 17.39
C LEU A 25 10.24 -16.17 16.12
N LEU A 26 11.49 -16.65 16.15
CA LEU A 26 12.41 -16.55 15.00
C LEU A 26 12.81 -17.94 14.48
N PHE A 27 12.77 -18.11 13.15
CA PHE A 27 13.22 -19.29 12.43
C PHE A 27 14.46 -19.01 11.58
N SER A 28 15.47 -18.35 12.14
CA SER A 28 16.66 -17.93 11.38
C SER A 28 17.52 -19.10 10.94
N TYR A 29 17.76 -19.19 9.62
CA TYR A 29 18.48 -20.30 8.97
C TYR A 29 17.89 -21.68 9.29
N SER A 30 16.64 -21.72 9.74
CA SER A 30 15.95 -22.97 10.01
C SER A 30 15.38 -23.54 8.71
N LYS A 31 15.25 -24.87 8.65
CA LYS A 31 14.77 -25.58 7.47
C LYS A 31 13.55 -26.43 7.82
N PHE A 32 12.47 -26.20 7.09
CA PHE A 32 11.25 -27.02 7.13
C PHE A 32 11.30 -28.04 6.00
N SER A 33 11.78 -29.26 6.28
CA SER A 33 11.72 -30.39 5.34
C SER A 33 10.29 -30.98 5.28
N GLY A 34 9.60 -30.99 6.42
CA GLY A 34 8.19 -31.36 6.55
C GLY A 34 7.22 -30.19 6.40
N LEU A 35 5.94 -30.43 6.69
CA LEU A 35 4.92 -29.38 6.81
C LEU A 35 5.11 -28.59 8.10
N GLY A 36 4.99 -27.26 8.03
CA GLY A 36 4.87 -26.41 9.22
C GLY A 36 3.42 -26.03 9.44
N ILE A 37 2.83 -26.42 10.56
CA ILE A 37 1.41 -26.18 10.86
C ILE A 37 1.30 -25.18 12.01
N PHE A 38 0.66 -24.05 11.73
CA PHE A 38 0.31 -23.03 12.72
C PHE A 38 -1.22 -23.01 12.84
N ASN A 39 -1.73 -23.60 13.91
CA ASN A 39 -3.16 -23.74 14.15
C ASN A 39 -3.55 -23.01 15.43
N ARG A 40 -4.39 -21.97 15.35
CA ARG A 40 -4.81 -21.15 16.50
C ARG A 40 -3.62 -20.59 17.29
N VAL A 41 -2.57 -20.18 16.57
CA VAL A 41 -1.38 -19.58 17.18
C VAL A 41 -1.52 -18.08 17.23
N VAL A 42 -1.20 -17.46 18.36
CA VAL A 42 -1.17 -16.01 18.53
C VAL A 42 0.27 -15.57 18.71
N PHE A 43 0.66 -14.53 17.97
CA PHE A 43 1.97 -13.89 18.06
C PHE A 43 1.77 -12.44 18.50
N ASP A 44 2.07 -12.15 19.76
CA ASP A 44 1.88 -10.81 20.32
C ASP A 44 2.99 -9.85 19.86
N ASN A 45 4.24 -10.30 19.88
CA ASN A 45 5.40 -9.46 19.56
C ASN A 45 5.95 -9.64 18.14
N GLY A 46 5.93 -10.84 17.57
CA GLY A 46 6.40 -11.02 16.19
C GLY A 46 6.73 -12.45 15.79
N LEU A 47 6.77 -12.66 14.48
CA LEU A 47 7.21 -13.89 13.84
C LEU A 47 8.23 -13.52 12.75
N ASP A 48 9.34 -14.26 12.68
CA ASP A 48 10.32 -14.15 11.59
C ASP A 48 10.49 -15.49 10.87
N LEU A 49 10.07 -15.52 9.61
CA LEU A 49 10.25 -16.63 8.68
C LEU A 49 11.18 -16.26 7.50
N SER A 50 11.71 -15.03 7.47
CA SER A 50 12.35 -14.45 6.29
C SER A 50 13.61 -15.19 5.82
N ILE A 51 14.37 -15.78 6.76
CA ILE A 51 15.60 -16.54 6.50
C ILE A 51 15.36 -18.05 6.65
N ALA A 52 14.09 -18.48 6.79
CA ALA A 52 13.75 -19.89 6.88
C ALA A 52 13.67 -20.51 5.48
N THR A 53 14.25 -21.69 5.31
CA THR A 53 14.10 -22.49 4.09
C THR A 53 12.85 -23.36 4.21
N ILE A 54 11.85 -23.09 3.36
CA ILE A 54 10.56 -23.80 3.37
C ILE A 54 10.51 -24.71 2.14
N ASN A 55 10.72 -26.03 2.32
CA ASN A 55 10.74 -26.98 1.20
C ASN A 55 9.33 -27.48 0.80
N LYS A 56 8.38 -27.46 1.75
CA LYS A 56 6.99 -27.85 1.52
C LYS A 56 6.06 -26.64 1.71
N TYR A 57 5.02 -26.79 2.53
CA TYR A 57 4.02 -25.76 2.83
C TYR A 57 4.07 -25.39 4.30
N LEU A 58 3.78 -24.11 4.56
CA LEU A 58 3.38 -23.66 5.89
C LEU A 58 1.87 -23.44 5.83
N THR A 59 1.17 -23.92 6.85
CA THR A 59 -0.28 -23.76 6.95
C THR A 59 -0.63 -22.84 8.10
N PHE A 60 -1.56 -21.93 7.87
CA PHE A 60 -1.95 -20.90 8.84
C PHE A 60 -3.46 -20.92 9.04
N PHE A 61 -3.92 -21.64 10.06
CA PHE A 61 -5.33 -21.71 10.41
C PHE A 61 -5.61 -20.94 11.69
N GLU A 62 -6.52 -19.97 11.66
CA GLU A 62 -6.86 -19.09 12.80
C GLU A 62 -5.62 -18.48 13.49
N THR A 63 -4.53 -18.32 12.74
CA THR A 63 -3.28 -17.74 13.24
C THR A 63 -3.36 -16.23 13.25
N LYS A 64 -2.98 -15.61 14.36
CA LYS A 64 -3.07 -14.15 14.56
C LYS A 64 -1.69 -13.55 14.70
N ILE A 65 -1.35 -12.70 13.73
CA ILE A 65 -0.16 -11.86 13.74
C ILE A 65 -0.62 -10.46 13.32
N GLU A 66 -0.34 -9.47 14.14
CA GLU A 66 -0.64 -8.07 13.86
C GLU A 66 0.59 -7.30 13.38
N ASN A 67 0.42 -6.02 13.08
CA ASN A 67 1.54 -5.15 12.71
C ASN A 67 2.48 -4.92 13.90
N PHE A 68 3.52 -5.72 14.05
CA PHE A 68 4.45 -5.66 15.17
C PHE A 68 5.59 -4.64 15.00
N PHE A 69 6.29 -4.29 16.07
CA PHE A 69 7.39 -3.32 16.04
C PHE A 69 8.68 -3.93 15.48
N PRO A 70 9.23 -3.41 14.37
CA PRO A 70 10.51 -3.89 13.84
C PRO A 70 11.70 -3.16 14.46
N GLU A 71 12.87 -3.76 14.37
CA GLU A 71 14.14 -3.06 14.57
C GLU A 71 14.54 -2.29 13.30
N LYS A 72 14.83 -1.00 13.46
CA LYS A 72 15.26 -0.13 12.37
C LYS A 72 16.74 -0.35 12.07
N ILE A 73 17.02 -0.67 10.81
CA ILE A 73 18.38 -0.90 10.29
C ILE A 73 18.59 0.05 9.10
N ASP A 74 19.78 0.65 9.01
CA ASP A 74 20.09 1.61 7.94
C ASP A 74 20.20 0.90 6.57
N ILE A 75 19.80 1.57 5.49
CA ILE A 75 19.95 1.13 4.09
C ILE A 75 21.35 0.57 3.80
N GLN A 76 22.39 1.25 4.30
CA GLN A 76 23.77 0.84 4.02
C GLN A 76 24.12 -0.47 4.72
N GLU A 77 23.48 -0.75 5.86
CA GLU A 77 23.59 -2.02 6.57
C GLU A 77 22.72 -3.11 5.89
N GLU A 78 21.59 -2.75 5.26
CA GLU A 78 20.73 -3.70 4.51
C GLU A 78 21.30 -4.12 3.13
N ARG A 79 21.88 -3.19 2.36
CA ARG A 79 22.22 -3.42 0.93
C ARG A 79 23.63 -3.94 0.68
N HIS A 80 24.54 -3.72 1.62
CA HIS A 80 25.92 -4.12 1.46
C HIS A 80 26.25 -5.24 2.44
N PHE A 81 26.34 -6.47 1.92
CA PHE A 81 27.17 -7.52 2.48
C PHE A 81 28.65 -7.12 2.39
N LYS A 82 29.02 -5.99 3.01
CA LYS A 82 30.40 -5.55 3.13
C LYS A 82 30.98 -6.17 4.39
N THR A 83 32.11 -6.84 4.22
CA THR A 83 32.99 -7.33 5.27
C THR A 83 33.33 -6.18 6.24
N GLY A 84 32.80 -6.20 7.46
CA GLY A 84 33.00 -5.14 8.46
C GLY A 84 31.95 -5.08 9.59
N ASN A 85 31.92 -3.97 10.34
CA ASN A 85 31.01 -3.75 11.48
C ASN A 85 29.51 -3.75 11.12
N SER A 86 29.14 -3.51 9.86
CA SER A 86 27.75 -3.53 9.38
C SER A 86 27.14 -4.94 9.28
N ARG A 87 27.96 -6.00 9.12
CA ARG A 87 27.49 -7.38 9.39
C ARG A 87 26.91 -7.47 10.80
N LYS A 88 27.51 -6.78 11.77
CA LYS A 88 27.20 -7.00 13.19
C LYS A 88 25.74 -6.72 13.49
N ARG A 89 25.13 -5.59 13.09
CA ARG A 89 23.78 -5.27 13.58
C ARG A 89 22.70 -6.19 13.03
N TYR A 90 22.56 -6.28 11.69
CA TYR A 90 21.59 -7.20 11.09
C TYR A 90 21.85 -8.66 11.49
N ASP A 91 23.10 -9.13 11.42
CA ASP A 91 23.40 -10.50 11.81
C ASP A 91 23.14 -10.73 13.30
N ILE A 92 23.47 -9.80 14.21
CA ILE A 92 23.15 -9.90 15.64
C ILE A 92 21.63 -9.95 15.85
N SER A 93 20.85 -9.14 15.12
CA SER A 93 19.39 -9.13 15.22
C SER A 93 18.80 -10.50 14.92
N VAL A 94 19.21 -11.08 13.78
CA VAL A 94 18.66 -12.34 13.30
C VAL A 94 19.30 -13.58 13.93
N THR A 95 20.51 -13.46 14.51
CA THR A 95 21.26 -14.60 15.07
C THR A 95 21.40 -14.62 16.59
N GLY A 96 21.03 -13.55 17.31
CA GLY A 96 21.29 -13.49 18.76
C GLY A 96 20.39 -12.60 19.61
N SER A 97 19.91 -11.46 19.11
CA SER A 97 19.12 -10.53 19.96
C SER A 97 17.61 -10.82 19.97
N GLY A 98 17.12 -11.65 19.05
CA GLY A 98 15.70 -11.96 18.94
C GLY A 98 14.85 -10.79 18.42
N LYS A 99 15.48 -9.78 17.83
CA LYS A 99 14.79 -8.64 17.22
C LYS A 99 14.57 -8.87 15.73
N ILE A 100 13.43 -8.41 15.21
CA ILE A 100 13.05 -8.63 13.82
C ILE A 100 13.24 -7.34 13.03
N PRO A 101 14.17 -7.29 12.05
CA PRO A 101 14.34 -6.15 11.16
C PRO A 101 13.09 -5.82 10.34
N THR A 102 12.93 -4.57 9.91
CA THR A 102 11.82 -4.14 9.02
C THR A 102 11.78 -4.95 7.72
N LEU A 103 12.94 -5.28 7.16
CA LEU A 103 13.07 -6.15 5.99
C LEU A 103 12.48 -7.55 6.23
N ASN A 104 12.81 -8.17 7.36
CA ASN A 104 12.38 -9.52 7.73
C ASN A 104 10.88 -9.57 8.03
N LYS A 105 10.37 -8.53 8.68
CA LYS A 105 8.93 -8.34 8.91
C LYS A 105 8.16 -8.31 7.59
N ARG A 106 8.63 -7.52 6.61
CA ARG A 106 8.03 -7.45 5.27
C ARG A 106 8.04 -8.82 4.59
N GLU A 107 9.19 -9.51 4.62
CA GLU A 107 9.32 -10.82 3.99
C GLU A 107 8.46 -11.89 4.66
N THR A 108 8.34 -11.85 6.00
CA THR A 108 7.48 -12.78 6.73
C THR A 108 6.01 -12.61 6.34
N PHE A 109 5.51 -11.37 6.24
CA PHE A 109 4.15 -11.13 5.74
C PHE A 109 3.96 -11.60 4.30
N ARG A 110 4.99 -11.45 3.44
CA ARG A 110 4.96 -11.97 2.07
C ARG A 110 4.87 -13.50 2.04
N ILE A 111 5.66 -14.19 2.88
CA ILE A 111 5.64 -15.65 3.00
C ILE A 111 4.25 -16.11 3.43
N ILE A 112 3.70 -15.55 4.50
CA ILE A 112 2.36 -15.92 5.01
C ILE A 112 1.29 -15.69 3.93
N LYS A 113 1.28 -14.51 3.30
CA LYS A 113 0.37 -14.19 2.20
C LYS A 113 0.44 -15.24 1.09
N ASN A 114 1.64 -15.56 0.60
CA ASN A 114 1.82 -16.51 -0.50
C ASN A 114 1.37 -17.93 -0.12
N GLN A 115 1.49 -18.33 1.16
CA GLN A 115 1.00 -19.63 1.63
C GLN A 115 -0.54 -19.66 1.70
N LEU A 116 -1.15 -18.60 2.22
CA LEU A 116 -2.61 -18.46 2.27
C LEU A 116 -3.24 -18.42 0.86
N GLU A 117 -2.60 -17.73 -0.10
CA GLU A 117 -3.05 -17.72 -1.50
C GLU A 117 -3.02 -19.13 -2.13
N LYS A 118 -2.00 -19.93 -1.83
CA LYS A 118 -1.90 -21.33 -2.28
C LYS A 118 -2.99 -22.23 -1.70
N GLU A 119 -3.45 -21.92 -0.49
CA GLU A 119 -4.57 -22.61 0.17
C GLU A 119 -5.94 -22.12 -0.30
N GLY A 120 -5.99 -21.06 -1.12
CA GLY A 120 -7.24 -20.42 -1.53
C GLY A 120 -7.86 -19.50 -0.46
N ASN A 121 -7.16 -19.25 0.65
CA ASN A 121 -7.60 -18.31 1.70
C ASN A 121 -7.25 -16.86 1.31
N ASN A 122 -7.96 -16.35 0.31
CA ASN A 122 -7.72 -15.01 -0.22
C ASN A 122 -8.09 -13.88 0.75
N ILE A 123 -9.01 -14.15 1.69
CA ILE A 123 -9.45 -13.16 2.69
C ILE A 123 -8.31 -12.86 3.67
N ASP A 124 -7.70 -13.89 4.26
CA ASP A 124 -6.58 -13.70 5.16
C ASP A 124 -5.31 -13.28 4.41
N ALA A 125 -5.08 -13.82 3.20
CA ALA A 125 -3.99 -13.36 2.35
C ALA A 125 -4.06 -11.84 2.09
N PHE A 126 -5.25 -11.29 1.88
CA PHE A 126 -5.44 -9.84 1.71
C PHE A 126 -5.03 -9.06 2.96
N LYS A 127 -5.32 -9.56 4.18
CA LYS A 127 -4.85 -8.96 5.44
C LYS A 127 -3.32 -8.88 5.44
N TYR A 128 -2.63 -9.97 5.15
CA TYR A 128 -1.16 -10.02 5.15
C TYR A 128 -0.53 -9.22 4.02
N ASN A 129 -1.19 -9.09 2.86
CA ASN A 129 -0.77 -8.17 1.80
C ASN A 129 -0.83 -6.71 2.25
N SER A 130 -1.85 -6.32 3.04
CA SER A 130 -1.91 -4.98 3.64
C SER A 130 -0.77 -4.76 4.65
N LEU A 131 -0.47 -5.75 5.49
CA LEU A 131 0.64 -5.69 6.44
C LEU A 131 2.01 -5.62 5.75
N GLU A 132 2.22 -6.39 4.68
CA GLU A 132 3.43 -6.34 3.84
C GLU A 132 3.65 -4.91 3.30
N LYS A 133 2.59 -4.27 2.77
CA LYS A 133 2.68 -2.90 2.26
C LYS A 133 2.97 -1.87 3.36
N GLN A 134 2.40 -2.04 4.54
CA GLN A 134 2.71 -1.18 5.69
C GLN A 134 4.18 -1.33 6.12
N ALA A 135 4.70 -2.55 6.17
CA ALA A 135 6.12 -2.78 6.45
C ALA A 135 7.03 -2.18 5.37
N TYR A 136 6.64 -2.27 4.09
CA TYR A 136 7.35 -1.61 3.01
C TYR A 136 7.34 -0.08 3.11
N GLN A 137 6.22 0.52 3.55
CA GLN A 137 6.16 1.96 3.83
C GLN A 137 7.13 2.37 4.93
N GLN A 138 7.17 1.61 6.03
CA GLN A 138 8.09 1.83 7.13
C GLN A 138 9.54 1.80 6.62
N GLN A 139 9.86 0.81 5.78
CA GLN A 139 11.17 0.70 5.14
C GLN A 139 11.50 1.92 4.27
N LEU A 140 10.56 2.43 3.46
CA LEU A 140 10.79 3.63 2.65
C LEU A 140 11.09 4.88 3.51
N VAL A 141 10.40 5.02 4.64
CA VAL A 141 10.62 6.11 5.60
C VAL A 141 11.97 5.97 6.29
N GLU A 142 12.31 4.77 6.77
CA GLU A 142 13.64 4.47 7.34
C GLU A 142 14.75 4.76 6.34
N HIS A 143 14.46 4.57 5.05
CA HIS A 143 15.38 4.80 3.96
C HIS A 143 15.42 6.27 3.48
N ASN A 144 14.73 7.19 4.15
CA ASN A 144 14.59 8.60 3.76
C ASN A 144 14.16 8.79 2.29
N LYS A 145 13.44 7.82 1.71
CA LYS A 145 12.94 7.90 0.34
C LYS A 145 11.68 8.75 0.31
N LYS A 146 11.81 9.96 -0.21
CA LYS A 146 10.69 10.91 -0.39
C LYS A 146 9.93 10.63 -1.70
N TRP A 147 8.65 11.01 -1.73
CA TRP A 147 7.75 10.77 -2.87
C TRP A 147 8.25 11.39 -4.19
N PHE A 148 8.94 12.53 -4.14
CA PHE A 148 9.45 13.22 -5.33
C PHE A 148 10.75 12.64 -5.91
N ASN A 149 11.46 11.79 -5.16
CA ASN A 149 12.76 11.23 -5.57
C ASN A 149 12.71 9.70 -5.82
N ASN A 150 11.56 9.06 -5.62
CA ASN A 150 11.43 7.62 -5.79
C ASN A 150 10.03 7.25 -6.29
N GLN A 151 9.98 6.57 -7.45
CA GLN A 151 8.74 6.15 -8.09
C GLN A 151 7.89 5.25 -7.18
N ASP A 152 8.50 4.36 -6.40
CA ASP A 152 7.77 3.50 -5.47
C ASP A 152 7.11 4.33 -4.36
N ALA A 153 7.83 5.31 -3.80
CA ALA A 153 7.29 6.22 -2.79
C ALA A 153 6.16 7.11 -3.34
N PHE A 154 6.25 7.54 -4.59
CA PHE A 154 5.17 8.25 -5.28
C PHE A 154 3.93 7.37 -5.45
N MET A 155 4.10 6.17 -6.03
CA MET A 155 3.02 5.20 -6.21
C MET A 155 2.38 4.82 -4.87
N PHE A 156 3.19 4.71 -3.84
CA PHE A 156 2.74 4.43 -2.49
C PHE A 156 1.89 5.58 -1.93
N ALA A 157 2.34 6.83 -2.05
CA ALA A 157 1.60 8.02 -1.61
C ALA A 157 0.24 8.14 -2.31
N LEU A 158 0.21 7.94 -3.64
CA LEU A 158 -1.03 7.96 -4.41
C LEU A 158 -1.99 6.84 -4.00
N ASN A 159 -1.50 5.61 -3.80
CA ASN A 159 -2.34 4.49 -3.38
C ASN A 159 -2.85 4.65 -1.93
N ASN A 160 -2.05 5.24 -1.05
CA ASN A 160 -2.46 5.51 0.32
C ASN A 160 -3.58 6.57 0.36
N SER A 161 -3.41 7.65 -0.40
CA SER A 161 -4.39 8.74 -0.51
C SER A 161 -5.69 8.28 -1.17
N SER A 162 -5.60 7.55 -2.30
CA SER A 162 -6.77 7.19 -3.10
C SER A 162 -7.61 6.06 -2.51
N ASN A 163 -7.02 4.97 -1.99
CA ASN A 163 -7.81 3.81 -1.55
C ASN A 163 -7.26 3.06 -0.33
N LYS A 164 -6.32 3.64 0.42
CA LYS A 164 -5.65 2.99 1.57
C LYS A 164 -5.16 1.58 1.18
N HIS A 165 -4.43 1.47 0.07
CA HIS A 165 -3.91 0.20 -0.47
C HIS A 165 -4.96 -0.87 -0.76
N LYS A 166 -6.01 -0.49 -1.50
CA LYS A 166 -7.18 -1.33 -1.87
C LYS A 166 -8.17 -1.60 -0.73
N GLY A 167 -8.03 -0.93 0.41
CA GLY A 167 -8.86 -1.16 1.59
C GLY A 167 -10.28 -0.58 1.50
N SER A 168 -10.44 0.59 0.87
CA SER A 168 -11.71 1.34 0.84
C SER A 168 -12.05 1.87 -0.55
N TRP A 169 -13.16 1.39 -1.12
CA TRP A 169 -13.70 1.86 -2.40
C TRP A 169 -14.34 3.26 -2.28
N LEU A 170 -14.95 3.59 -1.14
CA LEU A 170 -15.52 4.91 -0.86
C LEU A 170 -14.46 6.02 -0.95
N ARG A 171 -13.24 5.75 -0.47
CA ARG A 171 -12.12 6.68 -0.63
C ARG A 171 -11.74 6.89 -2.09
N GLY A 172 -11.82 5.85 -2.92
CA GLY A 172 -11.58 5.94 -4.36
C GLY A 172 -12.59 6.86 -5.06
N ILE A 173 -13.87 6.74 -4.70
CA ILE A 173 -14.93 7.64 -5.19
C ILE A 173 -14.66 9.08 -4.73
N GLY A 174 -14.40 9.28 -3.44
CA GLY A 174 -14.08 10.60 -2.89
C GLY A 174 -12.86 11.24 -3.55
N PHE A 175 -11.79 10.48 -3.75
CA PHE A 175 -10.60 10.92 -4.47
C PHE A 175 -10.93 11.35 -5.90
N THR A 176 -11.70 10.54 -6.63
CA THR A 176 -12.12 10.83 -8.02
C THR A 176 -12.91 12.14 -8.08
N PHE A 177 -13.84 12.34 -7.15
CA PHE A 177 -14.64 13.55 -7.07
C PHE A 177 -13.81 14.80 -6.74
N ILE A 178 -12.92 14.72 -5.75
CA ILE A 178 -12.04 15.84 -5.36
C ILE A 178 -11.14 16.25 -6.53
N VAL A 179 -10.52 15.27 -7.18
CA VAL A 179 -9.66 15.52 -8.34
C VAL A 179 -10.44 16.12 -9.50
N ALA A 180 -11.65 15.63 -9.78
CA ALA A 180 -12.53 16.20 -10.79
C ALA A 180 -12.84 17.67 -10.52
N VAL A 181 -13.20 18.01 -9.27
CA VAL A 181 -13.45 19.41 -8.87
C VAL A 181 -12.21 20.29 -9.03
N ILE A 182 -11.04 19.82 -8.58
CA ILE A 182 -9.78 20.59 -8.69
C ILE A 182 -9.45 20.90 -10.15
N PHE A 183 -9.44 19.88 -11.02
CA PHE A 183 -9.08 20.08 -12.43
C PHE A 183 -10.15 20.85 -13.20
N LEU A 184 -11.43 20.72 -12.83
CA LEU A 184 -12.50 21.54 -13.40
C LEU A 184 -12.31 23.02 -13.05
N ILE A 185 -11.97 23.34 -11.79
CA ILE A 185 -11.67 24.71 -11.35
C ILE A 185 -10.45 25.25 -12.08
N LEU A 186 -9.38 24.47 -12.25
CA LEU A 186 -8.19 24.89 -13.00
C LEU A 186 -8.52 25.14 -14.48
N THR A 187 -9.37 24.30 -15.07
CA THR A 187 -9.81 24.44 -16.46
C THR A 187 -10.64 25.71 -16.63
N PHE A 188 -11.65 25.94 -15.78
CA PHE A 188 -12.46 27.16 -15.87
C PHE A 188 -11.71 28.42 -15.46
N GLY A 189 -10.86 28.37 -14.43
CA GLY A 189 -10.02 29.50 -14.01
C GLY A 189 -9.07 30.00 -15.11
N THR A 190 -8.86 29.19 -16.15
CA THR A 190 -8.07 29.55 -17.34
C THR A 190 -8.94 29.90 -18.56
N THR A 191 -10.21 30.23 -18.36
CA THR A 191 -11.13 30.73 -19.40
C THR A 191 -11.59 32.15 -19.12
N ARG A 192 -11.86 32.94 -20.16
CA ARG A 192 -12.36 34.33 -20.00
C ARG A 192 -13.78 34.37 -19.47
N VAL A 193 -14.63 33.41 -19.88
CA VAL A 193 -16.02 33.33 -19.43
C VAL A 193 -16.09 33.23 -17.91
N PHE A 194 -15.23 32.41 -17.29
CA PHE A 194 -15.17 32.29 -15.83
C PHE A 194 -14.93 33.64 -15.15
N TRP A 195 -13.89 34.38 -15.53
CA TRP A 195 -13.57 35.67 -14.89
C TRP A 195 -14.62 36.75 -15.15
N ASN A 196 -15.32 36.67 -16.29
CA ASN A 196 -16.44 37.57 -16.59
C ASN A 196 -17.71 37.22 -15.79
N SER A 197 -17.87 35.96 -15.35
CA SER A 197 -19.00 35.50 -14.55
C SER A 197 -18.75 35.54 -13.04
N VAL A 198 -17.50 35.65 -12.59
CA VAL A 198 -17.17 35.78 -11.16
C VAL A 198 -17.46 37.22 -10.70
N CYS A 199 -18.57 37.37 -9.99
CA CYS A 199 -18.92 38.60 -9.28
C CYS A 199 -18.91 38.33 -7.77
N TRP A 200 -18.18 39.15 -7.02
CA TRP A 200 -18.00 38.97 -5.57
C TRP A 200 -19.17 39.48 -4.72
N ASP A 201 -19.98 40.40 -5.26
CA ASP A 201 -21.11 41.07 -4.57
C ASP A 201 -22.49 40.78 -5.23
N CYS A 202 -22.61 39.69 -5.98
CA CYS A 202 -23.84 39.34 -6.70
C CYS A 202 -24.68 38.26 -5.99
N GLU A 203 -26.00 38.25 -6.23
CA GLU A 203 -26.87 37.15 -5.83
C GLU A 203 -26.48 35.84 -6.56
N LEU A 204 -26.66 34.71 -5.87
CA LEU A 204 -26.34 33.39 -6.42
C LEU A 204 -27.26 33.05 -7.61
N ASP A 205 -26.70 32.99 -8.81
CA ASP A 205 -27.42 32.51 -9.98
C ASP A 205 -27.47 30.97 -10.00
N PHE A 206 -28.63 30.41 -9.66
CA PHE A 206 -28.87 28.98 -9.68
C PHE A 206 -28.69 28.34 -11.07
N ASN A 207 -28.83 29.10 -12.17
CA ASN A 207 -28.58 28.59 -13.52
C ASN A 207 -27.09 28.36 -13.77
N VAL A 208 -26.23 29.27 -13.27
CA VAL A 208 -24.77 29.11 -13.33
C VAL A 208 -24.36 27.88 -12.53
N ILE A 209 -24.88 27.72 -11.31
CA ILE A 209 -24.63 26.53 -10.47
C ILE A 209 -25.07 25.25 -11.18
N GLY A 210 -26.28 25.23 -11.76
CA GLY A 210 -26.80 24.08 -12.50
C GLY A 210 -25.91 23.70 -13.70
N ASN A 211 -25.45 24.70 -14.46
CA ASN A 211 -24.52 24.48 -15.57
C ASN A 211 -23.15 23.99 -15.09
N THR A 212 -22.62 24.52 -13.97
CA THR A 212 -21.37 24.04 -13.38
C THR A 212 -21.48 22.58 -12.92
N ILE A 213 -22.60 22.19 -12.30
CA ILE A 213 -22.86 20.81 -11.90
C ILE A 213 -22.93 19.90 -13.14
N LYS A 214 -23.62 20.31 -14.19
CA LYS A 214 -23.68 19.56 -15.46
C LYS A 214 -22.28 19.33 -16.04
N GLN A 215 -21.44 20.36 -16.02
CA GLN A 215 -20.05 20.24 -16.48
C GLN A 215 -19.21 19.35 -15.58
N LEU A 216 -19.41 19.37 -14.26
CA LEU A 216 -18.75 18.46 -13.34
C LEU A 216 -19.11 16.99 -13.61
N ILE A 217 -20.39 16.69 -13.85
CA ILE A 217 -20.84 15.34 -14.21
C ILE A 217 -20.24 14.89 -15.55
N ASN A 218 -20.21 15.78 -16.55
CA ASN A 218 -19.54 15.50 -17.82
C ASN A 218 -18.04 15.24 -17.63
N PHE A 219 -17.37 16.02 -16.77
CA PHE A 219 -15.94 15.89 -16.49
C PHE A 219 -15.58 14.55 -15.83
N LEU A 220 -16.48 13.99 -15.02
CA LEU A 220 -16.31 12.66 -14.44
C LEU A 220 -16.29 11.54 -15.50
N ASN A 221 -16.82 11.78 -16.69
CA ASN A 221 -16.67 10.90 -17.83
C ASN A 221 -15.33 11.19 -18.55
N PRO A 222 -14.32 10.31 -18.51
CA PRO A 222 -13.02 10.58 -19.14
C PRO A 222 -13.07 10.77 -20.67
N VAL A 223 -14.19 10.35 -21.30
CA VAL A 223 -14.40 10.35 -22.76
C VAL A 223 -15.30 11.52 -23.20
N HIS A 224 -15.54 12.52 -22.34
CA HIS A 224 -16.31 13.70 -22.72
C HIS A 224 -15.64 14.48 -23.87
N SER A 225 -16.44 15.19 -24.67
CA SER A 225 -15.94 15.99 -25.80
C SER A 225 -15.11 17.18 -25.33
N ILE A 226 -14.18 17.67 -26.16
CA ILE A 226 -13.33 18.84 -25.84
C ILE A 226 -14.00 20.15 -26.31
N ASN A 227 -14.96 20.06 -27.24
CA ASN A 227 -15.57 21.21 -27.92
C ASN A 227 -16.18 22.26 -26.97
N TYR A 228 -16.58 21.87 -25.75
CA TYR A 228 -17.10 22.82 -24.76
C TYR A 228 -16.05 23.84 -24.31
N ILE A 229 -14.74 23.54 -24.43
CA ILE A 229 -13.66 24.47 -24.07
C ILE A 229 -13.60 25.62 -25.08
N ASP A 230 -13.84 25.34 -26.36
CA ASP A 230 -13.83 26.36 -27.42
C ASP A 230 -14.90 27.43 -27.15
N GLU A 231 -16.07 27.00 -26.67
CA GLU A 231 -17.20 27.87 -26.30
C GLU A 231 -16.89 28.77 -25.08
N LEU A 232 -15.86 28.44 -24.29
CA LEU A 232 -15.50 29.15 -23.06
C LEU A 232 -14.44 30.24 -23.25
N ASN A 233 -13.98 30.48 -24.48
CA ASN A 233 -12.97 31.49 -24.81
C ASN A 233 -11.67 31.30 -23.98
N PRO A 234 -10.90 30.24 -24.29
CA PRO A 234 -9.77 29.79 -23.48
C PRO A 234 -8.58 30.77 -23.53
N PHE A 235 -7.86 30.90 -22.41
CA PHE A 235 -6.55 31.57 -22.43
C PHE A 235 -5.51 30.64 -23.05
N PHE A 236 -5.27 30.81 -24.35
CA PHE A 236 -4.37 29.96 -25.13
C PHE A 236 -4.76 28.47 -25.01
N GLY A 237 -3.77 27.57 -25.09
CA GLY A 237 -3.98 26.12 -24.96
C GLY A 237 -4.05 25.60 -23.52
N ILE A 238 -4.02 26.47 -22.49
CA ILE A 238 -3.86 26.05 -21.09
C ILE A 238 -5.07 25.24 -20.57
N PRO A 239 -6.34 25.62 -20.84
CA PRO A 239 -7.50 24.83 -20.39
C PRO A 239 -7.49 23.39 -20.90
N TYR A 240 -7.04 23.18 -22.14
CA TYR A 240 -6.94 21.83 -22.73
C TYR A 240 -5.91 20.95 -22.01
N VAL A 241 -4.82 21.54 -21.52
CA VAL A 241 -3.81 20.82 -20.73
C VAL A 241 -4.41 20.39 -19.39
N PHE A 242 -5.12 21.28 -18.70
CA PHE A 242 -5.76 20.94 -17.43
C PHE A 242 -6.90 19.93 -17.59
N ASP A 243 -7.70 20.04 -18.65
CA ASP A 243 -8.72 19.04 -18.99
C ASP A 243 -8.08 17.67 -19.20
N PHE A 244 -7.04 17.60 -20.04
CA PHE A 244 -6.34 16.35 -20.33
C PHE A 244 -5.72 15.70 -19.09
N LEU A 245 -5.03 16.48 -18.25
CA LEU A 245 -4.49 15.98 -16.98
C LEU A 245 -5.60 15.53 -16.03
N GLY A 246 -6.73 16.24 -16.00
CA GLY A 246 -7.92 15.86 -15.27
C GLY A 246 -8.47 14.50 -15.70
N ARG A 247 -8.55 14.22 -17.00
CA ARG A 247 -8.98 12.90 -17.53
C ARG A 247 -8.09 11.76 -17.04
N ILE A 248 -6.77 11.96 -17.07
CA ILE A 248 -5.81 10.97 -16.55
C ILE A 248 -6.07 10.73 -15.05
N ALA A 249 -6.26 11.80 -14.29
CA ALA A 249 -6.41 11.73 -12.84
C ALA A 249 -7.78 11.12 -12.42
N VAL A 250 -8.87 11.45 -13.13
CA VAL A 250 -10.19 10.82 -12.98
C VAL A 250 -10.14 9.36 -13.37
N GLY A 251 -9.52 9.03 -14.51
CA GLY A 251 -9.32 7.64 -14.96
C GLY A 251 -8.55 6.81 -13.93
N TYR A 252 -7.50 7.38 -13.32
CA TYR A 252 -6.80 6.76 -12.20
C TYR A 252 -7.72 6.54 -10.99
N GLY A 253 -8.52 7.52 -10.60
CA GLY A 253 -9.48 7.40 -9.49
C GLY A 253 -10.53 6.29 -9.71
N ILE A 254 -11.08 6.20 -10.92
CA ILE A 254 -11.99 5.12 -11.33
C ILE A 254 -11.28 3.76 -11.23
N TYR A 255 -10.06 3.65 -11.75
CA TYR A 255 -9.26 2.42 -11.66
C TYR A 255 -9.00 2.01 -10.20
N GLN A 256 -8.67 2.96 -9.31
CA GLN A 256 -8.46 2.67 -7.90
C GLN A 256 -9.73 2.21 -7.18
N THR A 257 -10.89 2.72 -7.60
CA THR A 257 -12.20 2.29 -7.11
C THR A 257 -12.47 0.84 -7.52
N VAL A 258 -12.28 0.50 -8.81
CA VAL A 258 -12.42 -0.87 -9.32
C VAL A 258 -11.46 -1.83 -8.63
N GLN A 259 -10.20 -1.44 -8.44
CA GLN A 259 -9.23 -2.26 -7.72
C GLN A 259 -9.65 -2.54 -6.28
N ALA A 260 -10.24 -1.56 -5.58
CA ALA A 260 -10.72 -1.75 -4.20
C ALA A 260 -11.93 -2.70 -4.13
N PHE A 261 -12.80 -2.71 -5.15
CA PHE A 261 -13.90 -3.67 -5.26
C PHE A 261 -13.40 -5.10 -5.52
N ARG A 262 -12.32 -5.27 -6.28
CA ARG A 262 -11.72 -6.58 -6.60
C ARG A 262 -10.91 -7.21 -5.45
N LYS A 263 -10.94 -6.65 -4.24
CA LYS A 263 -10.09 -7.12 -3.12
C LYS A 263 -10.38 -8.54 -2.62
N PHE A 264 -11.53 -9.13 -2.97
CA PHE A 264 -11.96 -10.47 -2.55
C PHE A 264 -12.03 -11.50 -3.68
N ARG A 265 -11.49 -11.19 -4.86
CA ARG A 265 -11.46 -12.10 -6.01
C ARG A 265 -10.02 -12.47 -6.33
#